data_AF-A0A196PBQ2-F1
#
_entry.id   AF-A0A196PBQ2-F1
#
_cell.length_a   1.000
_cell.length_b   1.000
_cell.length_c   1.000
_cell.angle_alpha   90.00
_cell.angle_beta   90.00
_cell.angle_gamma   90.00
#
_symmetry.space_group_name_H-M   'P 1'
#
loop_
_entity.id
_entity.type
_entity.pdbx_description
1 polymer ?
#
loop_
_entity_poly.entity_id
_entity_poly.type
_entity_poly.pdbx_seq_one_letter_code
_entity_poly.pdbx_strand_id
1 'polypeptide(L)'
;MFRSAILVSVLLALGACGDPLAGVDRISDVELANDDPAAQALPSEAEVAREGFFGSSAASGGDAAVIPAEEAQAAQEPAARGGFLGLFRRAGASAQPAQGAEPAEEGQDADVQVAALSPGAAPQQRETRGRRGGLFGLGGGSNRETPRDGPDARDVAYGTVLPYGVVARVCEARGKPMGQKIESAPARGYALYDSASGSAVARTFYITGFADGCPRQLTAANVLLGAASLYEQLHYGPGGENLPVGATDQAYEGVKRDVCGARKGKPCGSKIDRMDRNTFFVSAYDSFGNSSRWTELLVHDGAVIAAAVKTSG
;
A
#
# COMPACT_ATOMS: atom_id res chain seq x y z
N MET A 1 9.38 -29.55 -56.63
CA MET A 1 8.05 -29.29 -56.03
C MET A 1 7.33 -30.58 -55.63
N PHE A 2 6.91 -31.46 -56.55
CA PHE A 2 6.17 -32.70 -56.18
C PHE A 2 6.78 -33.55 -55.05
N ARG A 3 8.10 -33.77 -55.03
CA ARG A 3 8.77 -34.54 -53.96
C ARG A 3 8.60 -33.94 -52.56
N SER A 4 8.54 -32.62 -52.44
CA SER A 4 8.36 -31.93 -51.16
C SER A 4 6.92 -32.04 -50.66
N ALA A 5 5.94 -32.00 -51.56
CA ALA A 5 4.52 -32.17 -51.21
C ALA A 5 4.24 -33.57 -50.63
N ILE A 6 4.80 -34.62 -51.24
CA ILE A 6 4.65 -36.01 -50.76
C ILE A 6 5.24 -36.16 -49.35
N LEU A 7 6.43 -35.60 -49.09
CA LEU A 7 7.07 -35.63 -47.77
C LEU A 7 6.24 -34.94 -46.68
N VAL A 8 5.65 -33.78 -46.99
CA VAL A 8 4.79 -33.04 -46.05
C VAL A 8 3.49 -33.80 -45.77
N SER A 9 2.85 -34.42 -46.78
CA SER A 9 1.67 -35.26 -46.57
C SER A 9 1.96 -36.50 -45.71
N VAL A 10 3.11 -37.15 -45.89
CA VAL A 10 3.50 -38.29 -45.04
C VAL A 10 3.74 -37.87 -43.58
N LEU A 11 4.40 -36.72 -43.36
CA LEU A 11 4.61 -36.18 -42.01
C LEU A 11 3.29 -35.78 -41.31
N LEU A 12 2.35 -35.19 -42.05
CA LEU A 12 1.00 -34.88 -41.53
C LEU A 12 0.19 -36.14 -41.19
N ALA A 13 0.28 -37.20 -42.00
CA ALA A 13 -0.38 -38.47 -41.73
C ALA A 13 0.18 -39.17 -40.47
N LEU A 14 1.48 -39.05 -40.21
CA LEU A 14 2.13 -39.64 -39.02
C LEU A 14 1.79 -38.89 -37.72
N GLY A 15 1.45 -37.61 -37.78
CA GLY A 15 1.08 -36.80 -36.60
C GLY A 15 -0.36 -36.95 -36.12
N ALA A 16 -1.25 -37.58 -36.91
CA ALA A 16 -2.69 -37.58 -36.68
C ALA A 16 -3.23 -38.77 -35.85
N CYS A 17 -2.36 -39.70 -35.41
CA CYS A 17 -2.78 -40.96 -34.76
C CYS A 17 -2.29 -41.12 -33.30
N GLY A 18 -1.73 -40.08 -32.68
CA GLY A 18 -1.48 -40.05 -31.25
C GLY A 18 -2.63 -39.34 -30.53
N ASP A 19 -3.45 -40.08 -29.78
CA ASP A 19 -4.31 -39.47 -28.75
C ASP A 19 -3.48 -39.34 -27.45
N PRO A 20 -3.02 -38.13 -27.08
CA PRO A 20 -2.18 -37.93 -25.90
C PRO A 20 -2.94 -38.12 -24.58
N LEU A 21 -4.26 -38.33 -24.62
CA LEU A 21 -5.14 -38.53 -23.47
C LEU A 21 -5.65 -39.98 -23.36
N ALA A 22 -5.20 -40.90 -24.22
CA ALA A 22 -5.59 -42.31 -24.18
C ALA A 22 -5.18 -43.07 -22.90
N GLY A 23 -4.28 -42.50 -22.10
CA GLY A 23 -3.84 -43.02 -20.79
C GLY A 23 -4.32 -42.19 -19.59
N VAL A 24 -5.32 -41.33 -19.76
CA VAL A 24 -5.92 -40.53 -18.67
C VAL A 24 -7.33 -41.04 -18.44
N ASP A 25 -7.60 -41.54 -17.22
CA ASP A 25 -8.93 -42.00 -16.82
C ASP A 25 -9.96 -40.88 -17.01
N ARG A 26 -11.06 -41.19 -17.72
CA ARG A 26 -12.11 -40.20 -17.96
C ARG A 26 -13.14 -40.27 -16.84
N ILE A 27 -13.71 -39.12 -16.50
CA ILE A 27 -14.83 -39.01 -15.55
C ILE A 27 -16.07 -39.82 -16.00
N SER A 28 -16.18 -40.16 -17.30
CA SER A 28 -17.20 -41.08 -17.84
C SER A 28 -17.00 -42.54 -17.45
N ASP A 29 -15.78 -42.91 -17.08
CA ASP A 29 -15.35 -44.30 -16.91
C ASP A 29 -15.32 -44.69 -15.40
N VAL A 30 -15.63 -43.72 -14.53
CA VAL A 30 -15.86 -43.89 -13.10
C VAL A 30 -17.35 -44.12 -12.88
N GLU A 31 -17.73 -45.32 -12.44
CA GLU A 31 -19.09 -45.58 -11.94
C GLU A 31 -19.35 -44.75 -10.68
N LEU A 32 -20.02 -43.62 -10.85
CA LEU A 32 -20.58 -42.85 -9.74
C LEU A 32 -21.77 -43.63 -9.16
N ALA A 33 -21.61 -44.20 -7.97
CA ALA A 33 -22.70 -44.82 -7.25
C ALA A 33 -23.74 -43.75 -6.87
N ASN A 34 -24.97 -43.86 -7.41
CA ASN A 34 -26.06 -42.92 -7.12
C ASN A 34 -26.48 -42.88 -5.64
N ASP A 35 -26.10 -43.91 -4.87
CA ASP A 35 -26.45 -44.08 -3.45
C ASP A 35 -25.24 -43.98 -2.50
N ASP A 36 -24.05 -43.61 -2.99
CA ASP A 36 -22.98 -43.22 -2.07
C ASP A 36 -23.40 -41.94 -1.33
N PRO A 37 -23.27 -41.88 0.01
CA PRO A 37 -23.60 -40.67 0.74
C PRO A 37 -22.64 -39.58 0.29
N ALA A 38 -23.17 -38.63 -0.50
CA ALA A 38 -22.44 -37.42 -0.86
C ALA A 38 -21.79 -36.87 0.42
N ALA A 39 -20.49 -36.61 0.39
CA ALA A 39 -19.78 -36.02 1.51
C ALA A 39 -20.33 -34.61 1.73
N GLN A 40 -21.39 -34.52 2.54
CA GLN A 40 -22.08 -33.29 2.91
C GLN A 40 -21.15 -32.48 3.82
N ALA A 41 -20.13 -31.87 3.21
CA ALA A 41 -19.35 -30.78 3.78
C ALA A 41 -20.18 -29.48 3.76
N LEU A 42 -21.46 -29.58 4.13
CA LEU A 42 -22.27 -28.43 4.46
C LEU A 42 -21.82 -27.94 5.83
N PRO A 43 -21.39 -26.68 5.97
CA PRO A 43 -20.99 -26.13 7.27
C PRO A 43 -22.17 -26.21 8.24
N SER A 44 -21.87 -26.43 9.52
CA SER A 44 -22.89 -26.47 10.57
C SER A 44 -23.62 -25.13 10.68
N GLU A 45 -24.88 -25.12 11.13
CA GLU A 45 -25.62 -23.87 11.33
C GLU A 45 -24.87 -22.87 12.25
N ALA A 46 -24.05 -23.38 13.18
CA ALA A 46 -23.19 -22.59 14.05
C ALA A 46 -21.96 -21.97 13.36
N GLU A 47 -21.51 -22.52 12.24
CA GLU A 47 -20.49 -21.93 11.36
C GLU A 47 -21.13 -20.94 10.38
N VAL A 48 -22.26 -21.30 9.76
CA VAL A 48 -23.04 -20.42 8.88
C VAL A 48 -23.46 -19.13 9.59
N ALA A 49 -23.87 -19.22 10.86
CA ALA A 49 -24.23 -18.07 11.69
C ALA A 49 -23.02 -17.21 12.11
N ARG A 50 -21.79 -17.74 12.03
CA ARG A 50 -20.56 -17.02 12.38
C ARG A 50 -19.88 -16.36 11.18
N GLU A 51 -19.97 -16.99 10.00
CA GLU A 51 -19.30 -16.53 8.78
C GLU A 51 -20.16 -15.61 7.90
N GLY A 52 -21.42 -15.35 8.28
CA GLY A 52 -22.24 -14.32 7.62
C GLY A 52 -22.64 -14.69 6.19
N PHE A 53 -23.01 -15.94 5.95
CA PHE A 53 -23.42 -16.41 4.63
C PHE A 53 -24.66 -15.62 4.12
N PHE A 54 -24.64 -15.28 2.82
CA PHE A 54 -25.69 -14.50 2.17
C PHE A 54 -27.06 -15.19 2.30
N GLY A 55 -27.97 -14.56 3.04
CA GLY A 55 -29.32 -15.08 3.34
C GLY A 55 -29.57 -15.39 4.83
N SER A 56 -28.55 -15.35 5.69
CA SER A 56 -28.74 -15.46 7.14
C SER A 56 -29.27 -14.15 7.77
N SER A 57 -29.96 -14.26 8.91
CA SER A 57 -30.54 -13.12 9.64
C SER A 57 -29.51 -12.13 10.24
N ALA A 58 -28.21 -12.46 10.18
CA ALA A 58 -27.13 -11.54 10.47
C ALA A 58 -26.81 -10.59 9.30
N ALA A 59 -27.15 -10.98 8.06
CA ALA A 59 -26.95 -10.18 6.86
C ALA A 59 -28.16 -9.26 6.55
N SER A 60 -29.37 -9.70 6.87
CA SER A 60 -30.58 -8.85 6.87
C SER A 60 -30.70 -8.13 8.21
N GLY A 61 -29.98 -7.01 8.35
CA GLY A 61 -29.84 -6.23 9.59
C GLY A 61 -31.16 -6.02 10.34
N GLY A 62 -31.28 -6.70 11.49
CA GLY A 62 -32.43 -6.59 12.40
C GLY A 62 -32.42 -5.31 13.23
N ASP A 63 -33.61 -4.86 13.62
CA ASP A 63 -33.91 -3.58 14.28
C ASP A 63 -33.09 -3.28 15.55
N ALA A 64 -31.97 -2.57 15.44
CA ALA A 64 -31.32 -1.87 16.56
C ALA A 64 -30.27 -0.79 16.15
N ALA A 65 -30.53 0.04 15.14
CA ALA A 65 -29.62 1.12 14.74
C ALA A 65 -30.33 2.40 14.25
N VAL A 66 -31.23 2.96 15.07
CA VAL A 66 -31.83 4.27 14.80
C VAL A 66 -30.80 5.37 15.08
N ILE A 67 -30.15 5.85 14.02
CA ILE A 67 -29.42 7.13 14.02
C ILE A 67 -30.40 8.21 13.51
N PRO A 68 -30.77 9.23 14.30
CA PRO A 68 -31.55 10.35 13.80
C PRO A 68 -30.76 11.13 12.75
N ALA A 69 -31.38 11.39 11.60
CA ALA A 69 -30.81 12.24 10.56
C ALA A 69 -31.20 13.71 10.81
N GLU A 70 -30.23 14.55 11.17
CA GLU A 70 -30.47 15.97 11.44
C GLU A 70 -30.17 16.83 10.19
N GLU A 71 -31.27 17.26 9.57
CA GLU A 71 -31.47 18.40 8.65
C GLU A 71 -30.28 19.00 7.88
N ALA A 72 -30.23 18.71 6.57
CA ALA A 72 -29.52 19.54 5.59
C ALA A 72 -30.40 20.73 5.14
N GLN A 73 -29.96 21.96 5.42
CA GLN A 73 -30.64 23.18 4.97
C GLN A 73 -30.05 23.72 3.65
N ALA A 74 -30.90 24.35 2.83
CA ALA A 74 -30.60 24.69 1.45
C ALA A 74 -30.18 26.16 1.21
N ALA A 75 -29.30 26.34 0.22
CA ALA A 75 -29.15 27.45 -0.71
C ALA A 75 -29.44 28.91 -0.27
N GLN A 76 -28.41 29.75 -0.34
CA GLN A 76 -28.55 31.17 -0.71
C GLN A 76 -27.48 31.57 -1.74
N GLU A 77 -27.94 32.01 -2.92
CA GLU A 77 -27.19 32.84 -3.87
C GLU A 77 -27.53 34.32 -3.53
N PRO A 78 -26.65 35.32 -3.80
CA PRO A 78 -26.70 35.90 -5.15
C PRO A 78 -25.41 36.59 -5.67
N ALA A 79 -25.55 37.10 -6.90
CA ALA A 79 -24.91 38.29 -7.47
C ALA A 79 -23.56 38.14 -8.21
N ALA A 80 -23.66 38.05 -9.54
CA ALA A 80 -22.55 38.25 -10.45
C ALA A 80 -22.23 39.74 -10.68
N ARG A 81 -20.93 40.09 -10.76
CA ARG A 81 -20.25 40.82 -11.87
C ARG A 81 -18.92 41.45 -11.43
N GLY A 82 -17.87 41.28 -12.24
CA GLY A 82 -16.81 42.30 -12.34
C GLY A 82 -15.35 41.83 -12.49
N GLY A 83 -14.87 41.74 -13.74
CA GLY A 83 -13.59 42.33 -14.14
C GLY A 83 -12.26 41.64 -13.77
N PHE A 84 -11.59 41.06 -14.77
CA PHE A 84 -10.14 40.83 -14.74
C PHE A 84 -9.39 42.17 -14.84
N LEU A 85 -8.66 42.60 -13.79
CA LEU A 85 -7.46 43.49 -13.79
C LEU A 85 -7.21 44.10 -12.38
N GLY A 86 -6.87 43.25 -11.39
CA GLY A 86 -6.59 43.66 -10.01
C GLY A 86 -5.11 43.74 -9.62
N LEU A 87 -4.20 43.86 -10.60
CA LEU A 87 -2.76 43.88 -10.34
C LEU A 87 -2.32 45.27 -9.81
N PHE A 88 -1.48 45.27 -8.77
CA PHE A 88 -0.90 46.42 -8.07
C PHE A 88 -1.81 47.24 -7.13
N ARG A 89 -1.71 46.96 -5.83
CA ARG A 89 -1.52 48.02 -4.81
C ARG A 89 -0.73 47.51 -3.61
N ARG A 90 0.32 48.26 -3.23
CA ARG A 90 1.27 48.00 -2.14
C ARG A 90 1.52 49.32 -1.40
N ALA A 91 1.86 49.20 -0.10
CA ALA A 91 2.18 50.28 0.85
C ALA A 91 0.96 51.13 1.30
N GLY A 92 0.90 51.63 2.54
CA GLY A 92 1.78 51.39 3.70
C GLY A 92 1.87 52.61 4.64
N ALA A 93 1.54 52.43 5.93
CA ALA A 93 1.82 53.29 7.09
C ALA A 93 1.26 52.54 8.34
N SER A 94 1.79 52.50 9.58
CA SER A 94 2.83 53.21 10.35
C SER A 94 2.25 54.00 11.55
N ALA A 95 2.47 53.44 12.75
CA ALA A 95 2.69 54.08 14.06
C ALA A 95 1.54 54.68 14.93
N GLN A 96 1.59 54.27 16.22
CA GLN A 96 1.07 54.82 17.50
C GLN A 96 1.51 56.29 17.77
N PRO A 97 1.00 57.06 18.79
CA PRO A 97 0.70 56.72 20.22
C PRO A 97 -0.57 57.39 20.84
N ALA A 98 -0.83 57.45 22.16
CA ALA A 98 -0.82 56.50 23.31
C ALA A 98 -1.35 57.22 24.60
N GLN A 99 -1.40 56.54 25.77
CA GLN A 99 -1.75 57.05 27.14
C GLN A 99 -3.26 57.30 27.39
N GLY A 100 -3.86 57.10 28.58
CA GLY A 100 -3.39 56.49 29.84
C GLY A 100 -4.39 56.71 31.01
N ALA A 101 -4.18 56.03 32.15
CA ALA A 101 -4.79 56.21 33.49
C ALA A 101 -6.18 55.60 33.83
N GLU A 102 -6.14 54.72 34.85
CA GLU A 102 -7.18 54.20 35.77
C GLU A 102 -7.59 55.29 36.83
N PRO A 103 -8.58 55.12 37.78
CA PRO A 103 -8.90 53.87 38.50
C PRO A 103 -10.34 53.61 39.08
N ALA A 104 -10.43 52.48 39.80
CA ALA A 104 -11.34 52.10 40.91
C ALA A 104 -12.81 51.74 40.58
N GLU A 105 -13.19 50.46 40.72
CA GLU A 105 -13.99 49.88 41.84
C GLU A 105 -15.51 50.10 41.64
N GLU A 106 -16.44 49.18 41.93
CA GLU A 106 -16.46 47.99 42.79
C GLU A 106 -17.58 47.03 42.28
N GLY A 107 -17.58 45.73 42.59
CA GLY A 107 -18.70 44.84 42.23
C GLY A 107 -18.30 43.38 42.02
N GLN A 108 -18.29 42.61 43.11
CA GLN A 108 -18.03 41.16 43.08
C GLN A 108 -19.31 40.41 42.70
N ASP A 109 -19.18 39.37 41.88
CA ASP A 109 -19.70 38.06 42.28
C ASP A 109 -18.93 36.93 41.59
N ALA A 110 -18.79 35.81 42.28
CA ALA A 110 -17.86 34.76 41.91
C ALA A 110 -18.49 33.72 40.98
N ASP A 111 -17.81 33.39 39.88
CA ASP A 111 -18.07 32.14 39.18
C ASP A 111 -16.76 31.46 38.72
N VAL A 112 -16.85 30.14 38.56
CA VAL A 112 -15.73 29.20 38.62
C VAL A 112 -14.74 29.36 37.46
N GLN A 113 -13.47 29.67 37.76
CA GLN A 113 -12.40 29.68 36.77
C GLN A 113 -12.06 28.26 36.31
N VAL A 114 -12.58 27.88 35.14
CA VAL A 114 -12.06 26.73 34.37
C VAL A 114 -10.72 27.15 33.76
N ALA A 115 -9.65 26.44 34.10
CA ALA A 115 -8.30 26.77 33.64
C ALA A 115 -8.12 26.56 32.13
N ALA A 116 -8.33 27.63 31.35
CA ALA A 116 -7.97 27.67 29.95
C ALA A 116 -6.44 27.66 29.80
N LEU A 117 -5.88 26.48 29.54
CA LEU A 117 -4.47 26.34 29.18
C LEU A 117 -4.24 27.02 27.82
N SER A 118 -3.65 28.21 27.87
CA SER A 118 -3.21 28.95 26.69
C SER A 118 -2.34 28.06 25.77
N PRO A 119 -2.48 28.18 24.43
CA PRO A 119 -1.64 27.43 23.52
C PRO A 119 -0.16 27.75 23.78
N GLY A 120 0.59 26.73 24.19
CA GLY A 120 2.01 26.86 24.50
C GLY A 120 2.76 27.46 23.32
N ALA A 121 3.55 28.50 23.59
CA ALA A 121 4.30 29.21 22.58
C ALA A 121 5.12 28.25 21.73
N ALA A 122 4.88 28.24 20.41
CA ALA A 122 5.71 27.51 19.47
C ALA A 122 7.18 27.94 19.66
N PRO A 123 8.14 26.99 19.72
CA PRO A 123 9.55 27.33 19.87
C PRO A 123 9.98 28.14 18.66
N GLN A 124 10.22 29.44 18.87
CA GLN A 124 10.74 30.33 17.83
C GLN A 124 12.05 29.74 17.32
N GLN A 125 12.05 29.29 16.07
CA GLN A 125 13.24 28.79 15.40
C GLN A 125 14.25 29.92 15.36
N ARG A 126 15.31 29.81 16.16
CA ARG A 126 16.48 30.68 16.02
C ARG A 126 17.15 30.32 14.70
N GLU A 127 16.84 31.07 13.65
CA GLU A 127 17.57 31.07 12.39
C GLU A 127 19.04 31.38 12.65
N THR A 128 19.84 30.34 12.86
CA THR A 128 21.29 30.47 12.93
C THR A 128 21.80 30.75 11.53
N ARG A 129 21.95 32.06 11.23
CA ARG A 129 22.51 32.56 9.96
C ARG A 129 23.69 31.71 9.52
N GLY A 130 23.49 30.94 8.45
CA GLY A 130 24.50 30.02 7.94
C GLY A 130 25.80 30.76 7.63
N ARG A 131 26.87 30.42 8.36
CA ARG A 131 28.21 30.91 8.04
C ARG A 131 28.62 30.34 6.68
N ARG A 132 28.67 31.21 5.66
CA ARG A 132 29.34 30.92 4.39
C ARG A 132 30.82 30.63 4.68
N GLY A 133 31.31 29.44 4.34
CA GLY A 133 32.68 29.04 4.64
C GLY A 133 33.25 28.05 3.63
N GLY A 134 34.24 28.51 2.85
CA GLY A 134 35.36 27.70 2.35
C GLY A 134 35.12 26.78 1.15
N LEU A 135 35.79 27.09 0.03
CA LEU A 135 35.93 26.21 -1.15
C LEU A 135 36.95 25.06 -0.95
N PHE A 136 37.40 24.79 0.28
CA PHE A 136 38.49 23.83 0.57
C PHE A 136 38.20 22.99 1.83
N GLY A 137 37.20 22.12 1.75
CA GLY A 137 36.80 21.19 2.82
C GLY A 137 36.97 19.71 2.44
N LEU A 138 38.22 19.25 2.27
CA LEU A 138 38.53 17.83 2.11
C LEU A 138 38.67 17.16 3.49
N GLY A 139 37.86 16.13 3.75
CA GLY A 139 37.97 15.26 4.92
C GLY A 139 37.02 15.61 6.06
N GLY A 140 36.02 14.74 6.31
CA GLY A 140 35.07 14.92 7.42
C GLY A 140 33.72 14.24 7.18
N GLY A 141 33.73 12.92 6.97
CA GLY A 141 32.53 12.10 6.74
C GLY A 141 31.64 11.98 7.98
N SER A 142 31.00 13.07 8.39
CA SER A 142 29.84 13.02 9.28
C SER A 142 28.66 12.47 8.48
N ASN A 143 28.22 11.26 8.83
CA ASN A 143 26.91 10.73 8.43
C ASN A 143 25.81 11.61 9.06
N ARG A 144 25.56 12.77 8.46
CA ARG A 144 24.25 13.41 8.54
C ARG A 144 23.32 12.52 7.73
N GLU A 145 22.65 11.60 8.41
CA GLU A 145 21.62 10.77 7.78
C GLU A 145 20.56 11.73 7.25
N THR A 146 20.50 11.89 5.93
CA THR A 146 19.51 12.72 5.25
C THR A 146 18.13 12.28 5.75
N PRO A 147 17.28 13.19 6.24
CA PRO A 147 15.94 12.83 6.69
C PRO A 147 15.23 12.03 5.60
N ARG A 148 14.85 10.79 5.89
CA ARG A 148 14.05 9.98 4.94
C ARG A 148 12.60 10.43 5.02
N ASP A 149 11.99 10.53 3.87
CA ASP A 149 10.60 10.93 3.62
C ASP A 149 9.75 9.81 3.01
N GLY A 150 10.34 8.62 2.80
CA GLY A 150 9.65 7.43 2.32
C GLY A 150 8.62 6.86 3.30
N PRO A 151 7.72 5.96 2.85
CA PRO A 151 6.66 5.38 3.69
C PRO A 151 7.17 4.62 4.92
N ASP A 152 8.42 4.17 4.87
CA ASP A 152 9.15 3.41 5.89
C ASP A 152 10.07 4.29 6.77
N ALA A 153 9.99 5.62 6.67
CA ALA A 153 10.88 6.56 7.35
C ALA A 153 10.87 6.48 8.89
N ARG A 154 9.84 5.86 9.48
CA ARG A 154 9.76 5.65 10.93
C ARG A 154 10.64 4.49 11.38
N ASP A 155 11.47 4.74 12.38
CA ASP A 155 12.15 3.70 13.14
C ASP A 155 11.27 3.09 14.24
N VAL A 156 11.38 1.78 14.43
CA VAL A 156 10.79 1.04 15.55
C VAL A 156 11.76 0.04 16.16
N ALA A 157 11.60 -0.23 17.46
CA ALA A 157 12.34 -1.24 18.18
C ALA A 157 11.94 -2.66 17.74
N TYR A 158 12.85 -3.62 17.88
CA TYR A 158 12.58 -5.01 17.54
C TYR A 158 11.41 -5.59 18.37
N GLY A 159 10.47 -6.27 17.70
CA GLY A 159 9.29 -6.86 18.35
C GLY A 159 8.13 -5.89 18.59
N THR A 160 8.24 -4.63 18.14
CA THR A 160 7.08 -3.70 18.09
C THR A 160 5.99 -4.31 17.22
N VAL A 161 4.72 -4.31 17.65
CA VAL A 161 3.59 -4.63 16.76
C VAL A 161 3.15 -3.37 16.03
N LEU A 162 3.05 -3.42 14.71
CA LEU A 162 2.62 -2.28 13.89
C LEU A 162 1.11 -2.34 13.64
N PRO A 163 0.42 -1.20 13.50
CA PRO A 163 -0.90 -1.19 12.91
C PRO A 163 -0.87 -1.73 11.47
N TYR A 164 -1.94 -2.38 11.05
CA TYR A 164 -2.11 -2.76 9.65
C TYR A 164 -2.06 -1.52 8.72
N GLY A 165 -1.47 -1.67 7.53
CA GLY A 165 -1.20 -0.55 6.62
C GLY A 165 0.08 0.25 6.92
N VAL A 166 0.79 -0.04 8.01
CA VAL A 166 2.04 0.65 8.38
C VAL A 166 3.25 -0.24 8.08
N VAL A 167 4.22 0.33 7.37
CA VAL A 167 5.58 -0.20 7.24
C VAL A 167 6.54 0.68 8.06
N ALA A 168 7.54 0.07 8.70
CA ALA A 168 8.56 0.79 9.46
C ALA A 168 9.95 0.15 9.29
N ARG A 169 11.00 0.93 9.51
CA ARG A 169 12.39 0.44 9.55
C ARG A 169 12.70 -0.12 10.94
N VAL A 170 13.31 -1.31 11.00
CA VAL A 170 13.66 -2.01 12.25
C VAL A 170 15.12 -2.45 12.20
N CYS A 171 16.04 -1.48 12.27
CA CYS A 171 17.48 -1.75 12.17
C CYS A 171 17.99 -2.75 13.23
N GLU A 172 17.35 -2.81 14.39
CA GLU A 172 17.65 -3.78 15.46
C GLU A 172 17.36 -5.25 15.10
N ALA A 173 16.51 -5.53 14.10
CA ALA A 173 16.18 -6.89 13.69
C ALA A 173 17.36 -7.63 13.04
N ARG A 174 18.42 -6.93 12.64
CA ARG A 174 19.63 -7.55 12.07
C ARG A 174 20.25 -8.54 13.07
N GLY A 175 20.41 -9.79 12.64
CA GLY A 175 20.97 -10.85 13.48
C GLY A 175 20.05 -11.35 14.61
N LYS A 176 18.81 -10.83 14.70
CA LYS A 176 17.77 -11.33 15.61
C LYS A 176 16.89 -12.38 14.89
N PRO A 177 16.22 -13.27 15.63
CA PRO A 177 15.40 -14.34 15.04
C PRO A 177 14.08 -13.80 14.46
N MET A 178 14.13 -13.31 13.22
CA MET A 178 12.96 -12.78 12.46
C MET A 178 11.89 -13.83 12.10
N GLY A 179 12.08 -15.09 12.48
CA GLY A 179 11.21 -16.21 12.12
C GLY A 179 11.68 -16.98 10.89
N GLN A 180 10.78 -17.70 10.22
CA GLN A 180 11.12 -18.51 9.06
C GLN A 180 11.28 -17.64 7.82
N LYS A 181 12.36 -17.81 7.05
CA LYS A 181 12.43 -17.29 5.68
C LYS A 181 11.43 -18.05 4.80
N ILE A 182 10.43 -17.37 4.27
CA ILE A 182 9.39 -17.98 3.42
C ILE A 182 9.68 -17.80 1.92
N GLU A 183 10.27 -16.67 1.53
CA GLU A 183 10.50 -16.33 0.12
C GLU A 183 11.80 -15.54 -0.07
N SER A 184 12.33 -15.55 -1.30
CA SER A 184 13.30 -14.56 -1.79
C SER A 184 12.61 -13.75 -2.88
N ALA A 185 12.69 -12.42 -2.84
CA ALA A 185 11.95 -11.60 -3.80
C ALA A 185 12.41 -11.84 -5.25
N PRO A 186 11.58 -11.49 -6.25
CA PRO A 186 12.00 -11.45 -7.65
C PRO A 186 13.22 -10.54 -7.88
N ALA A 187 13.26 -9.39 -7.18
CA ALA A 187 14.43 -8.51 -7.15
C ALA A 187 15.58 -9.10 -6.33
N ARG A 188 16.81 -8.92 -6.81
CA ARG A 188 17.98 -9.63 -6.27
C ARG A 188 18.36 -9.12 -4.87
N GLY A 189 18.61 -10.06 -3.96
CA GLY A 189 19.17 -9.77 -2.63
C GLY A 189 18.14 -9.57 -1.51
N TYR A 190 16.85 -9.62 -1.83
CA TYR A 190 15.78 -9.49 -0.84
C TYR A 190 15.28 -10.85 -0.33
N ALA A 191 14.81 -10.86 0.91
CA ALA A 191 14.19 -12.04 1.53
C ALA A 191 13.06 -11.62 2.48
N LEU A 192 11.99 -12.41 2.49
CA LEU A 192 10.81 -12.25 3.34
C LEU A 192 10.82 -13.31 4.43
N TYR A 193 10.59 -12.86 5.67
CA TYR A 193 10.55 -13.68 6.87
C TYR A 193 9.20 -13.52 7.55
N ASP A 194 8.65 -14.64 8.01
CA ASP A 194 7.42 -14.73 8.78
C ASP A 194 7.74 -15.07 10.24
N SER A 195 7.34 -14.21 11.18
CA SER A 195 7.57 -14.41 12.61
C SER A 195 6.84 -15.62 13.20
N ALA A 196 5.76 -16.10 12.56
CA ALA A 196 4.98 -17.26 12.98
C ALA A 196 4.36 -17.98 11.76
N SER A 197 5.22 -18.58 10.94
CA SER A 197 4.82 -19.41 9.80
C SER A 197 3.92 -20.57 10.26
N GLY A 198 2.83 -20.80 9.52
CA GLY A 198 1.75 -21.73 9.89
C GLY A 198 0.59 -21.10 10.66
N SER A 199 0.67 -19.84 11.06
CA SER A 199 -0.49 -19.10 11.60
C SER A 199 -1.42 -18.60 10.49
N ALA A 200 -2.71 -18.50 10.79
CA ALA A 200 -3.70 -17.75 9.99
C ALA A 200 -3.99 -16.34 10.55
N VAL A 201 -3.36 -15.96 11.67
CA VAL A 201 -3.60 -14.67 12.35
C VAL A 201 -2.59 -13.62 11.90
N ALA A 202 -3.00 -12.35 11.95
CA ALA A 202 -2.15 -11.20 11.71
C ALA A 202 -0.90 -11.22 12.63
N ARG A 203 0.27 -11.02 12.02
CA ARG A 203 1.58 -11.20 12.65
C ARG A 203 2.64 -10.35 11.96
N THR A 204 3.86 -10.39 12.48
CA THR A 204 4.96 -9.58 11.97
C THR A 204 5.67 -10.27 10.81
N PHE A 205 5.79 -9.55 9.70
CA PHE A 205 6.65 -9.93 8.59
C PHE A 205 7.86 -8.99 8.53
N TYR A 206 9.04 -9.55 8.24
CA TYR A 206 10.27 -8.80 8.03
C TYR A 206 10.77 -8.97 6.59
N ILE A 207 11.16 -7.87 5.96
CA ILE A 207 11.77 -7.85 4.63
C ILE A 207 13.20 -7.34 4.77
N THR A 208 14.18 -8.09 4.27
CA THR A 208 15.60 -7.72 4.25
C THR A 208 16.08 -7.43 2.82
N GLY A 209 17.23 -6.77 2.67
CA GLY A 209 17.84 -6.49 1.35
C GLY A 209 17.88 -5.02 0.92
N PHE A 210 17.32 -4.13 1.74
CA PHE A 210 17.32 -2.68 1.51
C PHE A 210 18.73 -2.07 1.52
N ALA A 211 18.92 -0.94 0.83
CA ALA A 211 20.22 -0.31 0.61
C ALA A 211 20.88 0.26 1.89
N ASP A 212 20.09 0.67 2.88
CA ASP A 212 20.60 1.02 4.21
C ASP A 212 20.94 -0.22 5.07
N GLY A 213 20.60 -1.42 4.59
CA GLY A 213 20.76 -2.72 5.23
C GLY A 213 19.76 -3.02 6.36
N CYS A 214 18.86 -2.11 6.73
CA CYS A 214 17.90 -2.33 7.80
C CYS A 214 16.71 -3.14 7.30
N PRO A 215 16.24 -4.15 8.05
CA PRO A 215 14.98 -4.80 7.74
C PRO A 215 13.81 -3.82 7.81
N ARG A 216 12.80 -4.03 6.95
CA ARG A 216 11.48 -3.39 7.05
C ARG A 216 10.55 -4.35 7.75
N GLN A 217 9.63 -3.79 8.52
CA GLN A 217 8.63 -4.54 9.24
C GLN A 217 7.23 -4.06 8.83
N LEU A 218 6.30 -5.00 8.74
CA LEU A 218 4.87 -4.73 8.60
C LEU A 218 4.07 -5.80 9.35
N THR A 219 2.81 -5.49 9.66
CA THR A 219 1.88 -6.45 10.27
C THR A 219 0.79 -6.82 9.27
N ALA A 220 0.60 -8.11 9.02
CA ALA A 220 -0.35 -8.67 8.05
C ALA A 220 -0.72 -10.10 8.42
N ALA A 221 -1.77 -10.66 7.82
CA ALA A 221 -2.04 -12.09 7.88
C ALA A 221 -1.15 -12.84 6.88
N ASN A 222 -1.13 -12.38 5.61
CA ASN A 222 -0.31 -12.96 4.55
C ASN A 222 0.48 -11.87 3.82
N VAL A 223 1.65 -12.21 3.28
CA VAL A 223 2.47 -11.32 2.44
C VAL A 223 2.95 -12.09 1.22
N LEU A 224 2.72 -11.52 0.04
CA LEU A 224 3.20 -12.01 -1.25
C LEU A 224 4.15 -11.00 -1.89
N LEU A 225 5.17 -11.48 -2.61
CA LEU A 225 6.08 -10.63 -3.38
C LEU A 225 5.79 -10.75 -4.89
N GLY A 226 5.57 -9.61 -5.55
CA GLY A 226 5.21 -9.54 -6.97
C GLY A 226 6.33 -8.94 -7.82
N ALA A 227 6.69 -9.59 -8.92
CA ALA A 227 7.61 -9.01 -9.91
C ALA A 227 6.96 -7.81 -10.62
N ALA A 228 7.76 -6.89 -11.16
CA ALA A 228 7.24 -5.80 -11.98
C ALA A 228 6.58 -6.34 -13.26
N SER A 229 7.10 -7.42 -13.84
CA SER A 229 6.49 -8.15 -14.97
C SER A 229 5.09 -8.68 -14.66
N LEU A 230 4.90 -9.29 -13.49
CA LEU A 230 3.58 -9.77 -13.04
C LEU A 230 2.61 -8.60 -12.82
N TYR A 231 3.07 -7.50 -12.22
CA TYR A 231 2.27 -6.29 -12.07
C TYR A 231 1.82 -5.73 -13.43
N GLU A 232 2.72 -5.66 -14.43
CA GLU A 232 2.36 -5.19 -15.78
C GLU A 232 1.37 -6.13 -16.49
N GLN A 233 1.50 -7.45 -16.30
CA GLN A 233 0.57 -8.44 -16.86
C GLN A 233 -0.85 -8.25 -16.33
N LEU A 234 -0.99 -7.90 -15.05
CA LEU A 234 -2.27 -7.61 -14.42
C LEU A 234 -2.84 -6.24 -14.86
N HIS A 235 -2.04 -5.17 -14.78
CA HIS A 235 -2.52 -3.80 -14.98
C HIS A 235 -2.63 -3.33 -16.44
N TYR A 236 -1.90 -3.97 -17.37
CA TYR A 236 -2.04 -3.72 -18.82
C TYR A 236 -2.69 -4.90 -19.58
N GLY A 237 -3.11 -5.94 -18.86
CA GLY A 237 -3.93 -7.03 -19.38
C GLY A 237 -5.43 -6.68 -19.46
N PRO A 238 -6.27 -7.58 -20.00
CA PRO A 238 -7.70 -7.29 -20.26
C PRO A 238 -8.55 -6.91 -19.05
N GLY A 239 -8.13 -7.25 -17.83
CA GLY A 239 -8.83 -6.88 -16.59
C GLY A 239 -8.26 -5.65 -15.87
N GLY A 240 -7.14 -5.09 -16.35
CA GLY A 240 -6.35 -4.10 -15.61
C GLY A 240 -7.07 -2.78 -15.33
N GLU A 241 -8.05 -2.41 -16.16
CA GLU A 241 -8.87 -1.20 -15.99
C GLU A 241 -9.82 -1.25 -14.78
N ASN A 242 -10.09 -2.45 -14.24
CA ASN A 242 -10.94 -2.66 -13.08
C ASN A 242 -10.14 -2.81 -11.76
N LEU A 243 -8.80 -2.74 -11.82
CA LEU A 243 -7.96 -2.86 -10.63
C LEU A 243 -7.90 -1.54 -9.84
N PRO A 244 -7.91 -1.59 -8.49
CA PRO A 244 -7.83 -0.37 -7.68
C PRO A 244 -6.45 0.29 -7.80
N VAL A 245 -6.47 1.57 -8.18
CA VAL A 245 -5.28 2.40 -8.38
C VAL A 245 -5.02 3.28 -7.14
N GLY A 246 -3.76 3.33 -6.69
CA GLY A 246 -3.30 4.11 -5.55
C GLY A 246 -1.93 4.79 -5.79
N ALA A 247 -1.25 5.14 -4.70
CA ALA A 247 0.03 5.83 -4.75
C ALA A 247 1.18 4.96 -5.31
N THR A 248 1.12 3.64 -5.11
CA THR A 248 2.07 2.66 -5.64
C THR A 248 2.06 2.61 -7.15
N ASP A 249 0.89 2.63 -7.78
CA ASP A 249 0.74 2.62 -9.24
C ASP A 249 1.28 3.91 -9.88
N GLN A 250 1.05 5.05 -9.22
CA GLN A 250 1.58 6.35 -9.65
C GLN A 250 3.12 6.40 -9.57
N ALA A 251 3.68 5.88 -8.48
CA ALA A 251 5.13 5.75 -8.33
C ALA A 251 5.72 4.76 -9.35
N TYR A 252 5.03 3.65 -9.62
CA TYR A 252 5.43 2.66 -10.62
C TYR A 252 5.48 3.25 -12.03
N GLU A 253 4.46 4.03 -12.43
CA GLU A 253 4.46 4.76 -13.71
C GLU A 253 5.66 5.72 -13.83
N GLY A 254 6.10 6.33 -12.72
CA GLY A 254 7.33 7.11 -12.63
C GLY A 254 8.59 6.26 -12.89
N VAL A 255 8.81 5.22 -12.08
CA VAL A 255 9.96 4.31 -12.22
C VAL A 255 10.02 3.70 -13.61
N LYS A 256 8.90 3.20 -14.13
CA LYS A 256 8.79 2.60 -15.47
C LYS A 256 9.11 3.62 -16.58
N ARG A 257 8.68 4.88 -16.46
CA ARG A 257 9.09 5.93 -17.39
C ARG A 257 10.61 6.11 -17.37
N ASP A 258 11.23 6.10 -16.20
CA ASP A 258 12.65 6.43 -16.04
C ASP A 258 13.57 5.24 -16.42
N VAL A 259 13.19 4.00 -16.09
CA VAL A 259 13.91 2.76 -16.46
C VAL A 259 13.62 2.33 -17.90
N CYS A 260 12.35 2.36 -18.33
CA CYS A 260 11.93 1.81 -19.62
C CYS A 260 11.81 2.87 -20.72
N GLY A 261 11.59 4.14 -20.38
CA GLY A 261 11.20 5.18 -21.36
C GLY A 261 9.76 5.02 -21.85
N ALA A 262 8.94 4.22 -21.17
CA ALA A 262 7.55 3.97 -21.55
C ALA A 262 6.67 5.20 -21.29
N ARG A 263 5.64 5.39 -22.11
CA ARG A 263 4.60 6.40 -21.87
C ARG A 263 3.63 5.91 -20.78
N LYS A 264 2.97 6.85 -20.09
CA LYS A 264 1.96 6.52 -19.07
C LYS A 264 0.90 5.56 -19.63
N GLY A 265 0.53 4.53 -18.88
CA GLY A 265 -0.49 3.55 -19.31
C GLY A 265 -0.06 2.65 -20.47
N LYS A 266 1.25 2.50 -20.72
CA LYS A 266 1.81 1.50 -21.65
C LYS A 266 2.87 0.65 -20.94
N PRO A 267 2.95 -0.66 -21.22
CA PRO A 267 3.93 -1.55 -20.59
C PRO A 267 5.37 -1.16 -20.92
N CYS A 268 6.30 -1.57 -20.06
CA CYS A 268 7.75 -1.44 -20.21
C CYS A 268 8.29 -2.18 -21.45
N GLY A 269 7.61 -3.25 -21.87
CA GLY A 269 7.96 -4.04 -23.06
C GLY A 269 9.28 -4.79 -22.88
N SER A 270 10.15 -4.77 -23.90
CA SER A 270 11.42 -5.52 -23.92
C SER A 270 12.47 -5.11 -22.89
N LYS A 271 12.16 -4.12 -22.03
CA LYS A 271 13.01 -3.70 -20.91
C LYS A 271 12.53 -4.23 -19.55
N ILE A 272 11.46 -5.04 -19.49
CA ILE A 272 10.87 -5.50 -18.23
C ILE A 272 11.89 -6.25 -17.33
N ASP A 273 12.78 -7.05 -17.92
CA ASP A 273 13.90 -7.70 -17.22
C ASP A 273 14.87 -6.73 -16.53
N ARG A 274 14.79 -5.42 -16.78
CA ARG A 274 15.54 -4.39 -16.05
C ARG A 274 14.79 -3.96 -14.80
N MET A 275 13.46 -3.81 -14.88
CA MET A 275 12.59 -3.53 -13.74
C MET A 275 12.66 -4.66 -12.72
N ASP A 276 12.51 -5.91 -13.15
CA ASP A 276 12.48 -7.08 -12.25
C ASP A 276 13.79 -7.30 -11.45
N ARG A 277 14.91 -6.66 -11.84
CA ARG A 277 16.18 -6.76 -11.09
C ARG A 277 16.16 -5.99 -9.77
N ASN A 278 15.48 -4.86 -9.73
CA ASN A 278 15.54 -3.87 -8.67
C ASN A 278 14.17 -3.37 -8.20
N THR A 279 13.08 -3.78 -8.85
CA THR A 279 11.72 -3.31 -8.60
C THR A 279 10.80 -4.50 -8.33
N PHE A 280 10.08 -4.46 -7.22
CA PHE A 280 9.06 -5.45 -6.88
C PHE A 280 7.99 -4.84 -5.97
N PHE A 281 6.84 -5.50 -5.95
CA PHE A 281 5.72 -5.16 -5.10
C PHE A 281 5.65 -6.08 -3.89
N VAL A 282 5.15 -5.55 -2.77
CA VAL A 282 4.81 -6.31 -1.57
C VAL A 282 3.31 -6.17 -1.36
N SER A 283 2.57 -7.26 -1.46
CA SER A 283 1.12 -7.29 -1.20
C SER A 283 0.87 -7.95 0.15
N ALA A 284 0.45 -7.15 1.14
CA ALA A 284 0.25 -7.57 2.52
C ALA A 284 -1.24 -7.52 2.88
N TYR A 285 -1.85 -8.69 3.08
CA TYR A 285 -3.29 -8.86 3.26
C TYR A 285 -3.69 -8.83 4.75
N ASP A 286 -4.86 -8.28 5.08
CA ASP A 286 -5.35 -8.20 6.47
C ASP A 286 -5.81 -9.55 7.05
N SER A 287 -6.20 -10.47 6.18
CA SER A 287 -6.83 -11.74 6.49
C SER A 287 -6.38 -12.83 5.50
N PHE A 288 -6.63 -14.11 5.80
CA PHE A 288 -6.44 -15.21 4.85
C PHE A 288 -7.72 -15.49 4.08
N GLY A 289 -7.58 -15.94 2.83
CA GLY A 289 -8.67 -16.46 2.01
C GLY A 289 -9.51 -15.39 1.31
N ASN A 290 -10.21 -14.54 2.07
CA ASN A 290 -11.21 -13.59 1.55
C ASN A 290 -10.91 -12.12 1.89
N SER A 291 -9.65 -11.71 1.76
CA SER A 291 -9.21 -10.34 2.01
C SER A 291 -9.57 -9.42 0.83
N SER A 292 -10.64 -8.64 0.97
CA SER A 292 -10.98 -7.57 0.02
C SER A 292 -10.08 -6.33 0.16
N ARG A 293 -9.14 -6.33 1.12
CA ARG A 293 -8.26 -5.20 1.45
C ARG A 293 -6.81 -5.65 1.62
N TRP A 294 -5.88 -4.99 0.94
CA TRP A 294 -4.44 -5.22 1.07
C TRP A 294 -3.67 -3.91 1.22
N THR A 295 -2.49 -4.00 1.82
CA THR A 295 -1.47 -2.95 1.79
C THR A 295 -0.47 -3.32 0.72
N GLU A 296 -0.32 -2.46 -0.28
CA GLU A 296 0.66 -2.60 -1.34
C GLU A 296 1.85 -1.67 -1.06
N LEU A 297 3.07 -2.19 -1.14
CA LEU A 297 4.30 -1.40 -1.11
C LEU A 297 5.02 -1.55 -2.45
N LEU A 298 5.59 -0.46 -2.97
CA LEU A 298 6.51 -0.50 -4.10
C LEU A 298 7.94 -0.34 -3.58
N VAL A 299 8.78 -1.34 -3.83
CA VAL A 299 10.22 -1.32 -3.53
C VAL A 299 10.98 -1.11 -4.83
N HIS A 300 11.89 -0.15 -4.84
CA HIS A 300 12.77 0.16 -5.96
C HIS A 300 14.17 0.55 -5.45
N ASP A 301 15.23 0.05 -6.10
CA ASP A 301 16.64 0.42 -5.84
C ASP A 301 17.03 0.48 -4.34
N GLY A 302 16.58 -0.52 -3.56
CA GLY A 302 16.93 -0.62 -2.15
C GLY A 302 16.09 0.21 -1.18
N ALA A 303 15.01 0.86 -1.64
CA ALA A 303 14.11 1.68 -0.81
C ALA A 303 12.62 1.34 -1.02
N VAL A 304 11.79 1.56 0.01
CA VAL A 304 10.33 1.65 -0.18
C VAL A 304 10.03 3.04 -0.71
N ILE A 305 9.48 3.13 -1.92
CA ILE A 305 9.23 4.43 -2.58
C ILE A 305 7.75 4.84 -2.58
N ALA A 306 6.84 3.90 -2.37
CA ALA A 306 5.42 4.18 -2.18
C ALA A 306 4.74 3.07 -1.36
N ALA A 307 3.65 3.45 -0.68
CA ALA A 307 2.76 2.54 0.02
C ALA A 307 1.31 2.99 -0.22
N ALA A 308 0.39 2.05 -0.37
CA ALA A 308 -1.04 2.32 -0.54
C ALA A 308 -1.85 1.21 0.12
N VAL A 309 -2.95 1.55 0.79
CA VAL A 309 -3.98 0.57 1.15
C VAL A 309 -4.98 0.54 0.02
N LYS A 310 -5.18 -0.64 -0.59
CA LYS A 310 -6.10 -0.89 -1.70
C LYS A 310 -7.25 -1.77 -1.23
N THR A 311 -8.38 -1.66 -1.92
CA THR A 311 -9.59 -2.47 -1.69
C THR A 311 -10.19 -2.90 -3.03
N SER A 312 -10.55 -4.17 -3.15
CA SER A 312 -11.41 -4.69 -4.23
C SER A 312 -12.86 -4.61 -3.79
N GLY A 313 -13.74 -4.08 -4.65
CA GLY A 313 -15.19 -4.05 -4.48
C GLY A 313 -15.89 -4.58 -5.72
#